data_AF-T0QBC3-F1
#
_entry.id   AF-T0QBC3-F1
#
_cell.length_a   1.000
_cell.length_b   1.000
_cell.length_c   1.000
_cell.angle_alpha   90.00
_cell.angle_beta   90.00
_cell.angle_gamma   90.00
#
_symmetry.space_group_name_H-M   'P 1'
#
loop_
_entity.id
_entity.type
_entity.pdbx_description
1 polymer ?
#
loop_
_entity_poly.entity_id
_entity_poly.type
_entity_poly.pdbx_seq_one_letter_code
_entity_poly.pdbx_strand_id
1 'polypeptide(L)'
;MSGRPLGPNGLPVMRVAKPQLFVTAILVIVPALMGLCIAYFGVYARGPLATYEARIAALVATDLHWACAAVVVFGRLVAFANGYPMAHKGRIVLPFSGNLRVNPFYYKAVGKDAPENLIGLVEDGAVGAYNRANRSLHHMIENNGAVLASIFLGARVFPYEVFVTIATYGLGRVLHQVGYTWGFGGHAIGFYIATLAGNTLEALHLIIALKAWGLM
;
A
#
# COMPACT_ATOMS: atom_id res chain seq x y z
N MET A 1 -11.31 29.74 8.69
CA MET A 1 -10.73 29.42 10.02
C MET A 1 -11.71 28.52 10.76
N SER A 2 -11.49 27.21 10.79
CA SER A 2 -12.27 26.27 11.60
C SER A 2 -11.30 25.62 12.59
N GLY A 3 -11.48 25.90 13.88
CA GLY A 3 -10.59 25.46 14.96
C GLY A 3 -10.37 23.95 14.93
N ARG A 4 -9.11 23.54 14.73
CA ARG A 4 -8.70 22.14 14.92
C ARG A 4 -8.76 21.87 16.43
N PRO A 5 -9.29 20.73 16.92
CA PRO A 5 -9.31 20.40 18.34
C PRO A 5 -7.92 19.92 18.75
N LEU A 6 -6.97 20.82 18.67
CA LEU A 6 -5.66 20.66 19.26
C LEU A 6 -5.80 21.08 20.72
N GLY A 7 -5.34 20.23 21.63
CA GLY A 7 -5.12 20.57 23.01
C GLY A 7 -4.11 21.71 23.15
N PRO A 8 -3.93 22.21 24.39
CA PRO A 8 -3.13 23.40 24.69
C PRO A 8 -1.64 23.31 24.26
N ASN A 9 -1.13 22.10 24.02
CA ASN A 9 0.21 21.83 23.52
C ASN A 9 0.28 21.72 21.98
N GLY A 10 -0.78 22.09 21.25
CA GLY A 10 -0.85 21.98 19.80
C GLY A 10 -1.07 20.55 19.29
N LEU A 11 -1.44 19.60 20.16
CA LEU A 11 -1.60 18.18 19.82
C LEU A 11 -3.07 17.77 19.79
N PRO A 12 -3.50 16.83 18.94
CA PRO A 12 -4.85 16.28 19.02
C PRO A 12 -5.15 15.74 20.42
N VAL A 13 -6.33 16.04 20.96
CA VAL A 13 -6.77 15.44 22.24
C VAL A 13 -6.83 13.92 22.06
N MET A 14 -5.94 13.20 22.75
CA MET A 14 -5.87 11.74 22.68
C MET A 14 -7.19 11.15 23.18
N ARG A 15 -7.93 10.50 22.28
CA ARG A 15 -9.13 9.75 22.66
C ARG A 15 -8.71 8.34 23.01
N VAL A 16 -9.07 7.89 24.21
CA VAL A 16 -8.86 6.50 24.65
C VAL A 16 -9.93 5.62 24.01
N ALA A 17 -9.78 5.35 22.72
CA ALA A 17 -10.51 4.28 22.05
C ALA A 17 -9.58 3.06 21.91
N LYS A 18 -10.13 1.85 22.04
CA LYS A 18 -9.40 0.61 21.72
C LYS A 18 -8.92 0.67 20.25
N PRO A 19 -7.79 0.05 19.90
CA PRO A 19 -7.33 -0.03 18.51
C PRO A 19 -8.42 -0.56 17.59
N GLN A 20 -8.59 0.08 16.43
CA GLN A 20 -9.63 -0.27 15.47
C GLN A 20 -9.09 -1.26 14.43
N LEU A 21 -8.87 -2.51 14.85
CA LEU A 21 -8.30 -3.56 13.98
C LEU A 21 -9.15 -3.84 12.74
N PHE A 22 -10.46 -3.62 12.80
CA PHE A 22 -11.34 -3.78 11.64
C PHE A 22 -10.99 -2.81 10.49
N VAL A 23 -10.47 -1.61 10.78
CA VAL A 23 -10.04 -0.65 9.75
C VAL A 23 -8.84 -1.20 8.99
N THR A 24 -7.87 -1.78 9.71
CA THR A 24 -6.74 -2.47 9.09
C THR A 24 -7.21 -3.66 8.25
N ALA A 25 -8.16 -4.46 8.75
CA ALA A 25 -8.71 -5.58 8.00
C ALA A 25 -9.36 -5.12 6.68
N ILE A 26 -10.18 -4.07 6.70
CA ILE A 26 -10.79 -3.50 5.48
C ILE A 26 -9.72 -3.04 4.48
N LEU A 27 -8.72 -2.28 4.95
CA LEU A 27 -7.66 -1.74 4.10
C LEU A 27 -6.76 -2.82 3.48
N VAL A 28 -6.62 -3.98 4.12
CA VAL A 28 -5.79 -5.07 3.62
C VAL A 28 -6.60 -6.02 2.73
N ILE A 29 -7.82 -6.37 3.13
CA ILE A 29 -8.61 -7.41 2.48
C ILE A 29 -9.37 -6.89 1.26
N VAL A 30 -9.99 -5.71 1.33
CA VAL A 30 -10.81 -5.20 0.21
C VAL A 30 -9.96 -5.00 -1.05
N PRO A 31 -8.78 -4.34 -1.00
CA PRO A 31 -7.94 -4.23 -2.20
C PRO A 31 -7.41 -5.57 -2.70
N ALA A 32 -7.18 -6.55 -1.81
CA ALA A 32 -6.78 -7.91 -2.19
C ALA A 32 -7.85 -8.58 -3.04
N LEU A 33 -9.10 -8.53 -2.58
CA LEU A 33 -10.25 -9.12 -3.27
C LEU A 33 -10.49 -8.42 -4.60
N MET A 34 -10.38 -7.08 -4.65
CA MET A 34 -10.48 -6.34 -5.90
C MET A 34 -9.36 -6.71 -6.88
N GLY A 35 -8.12 -6.82 -6.41
CA GLY A 35 -6.99 -7.28 -7.21
C GLY A 35 -7.19 -8.70 -7.75
N LEU A 36 -7.71 -9.61 -6.92
CA LEU A 36 -8.08 -10.96 -7.34
C LEU A 36 -9.17 -10.98 -8.41
N CYS A 37 -10.21 -10.17 -8.24
CA CYS A 37 -11.25 -10.03 -9.26
C CYS A 37 -10.68 -9.53 -10.60
N ILE A 38 -9.77 -8.55 -10.56
CA ILE A 38 -9.12 -8.03 -11.78
C ILE A 38 -8.21 -9.09 -12.40
N ALA A 39 -7.38 -9.77 -11.60
CA ALA A 39 -6.48 -10.82 -12.08
C ALA A 39 -7.25 -11.99 -12.71
N TYR A 40 -8.33 -12.44 -12.06
CA TYR A 40 -9.11 -13.57 -12.55
C TYR A 40 -10.00 -13.18 -13.75
N PHE A 41 -10.93 -12.24 -13.56
CA PHE A 41 -11.92 -11.90 -14.59
C PHE A 41 -11.38 -10.96 -15.66
N GLY A 42 -10.39 -10.13 -15.34
CA GLY A 42 -9.80 -9.16 -16.28
C GLY A 42 -8.65 -9.73 -17.10
N VAL A 43 -7.86 -10.65 -16.52
CA VAL A 43 -6.66 -11.20 -17.16
C VAL A 43 -6.82 -12.68 -17.50
N TYR A 44 -6.91 -13.54 -16.49
CA TYR A 44 -6.77 -14.98 -16.69
C TYR A 44 -7.93 -15.58 -17.49
N ALA A 45 -9.19 -15.33 -17.10
CA ALA A 45 -10.37 -15.92 -17.73
C ALA A 45 -10.71 -15.33 -19.10
N ARG A 46 -10.21 -14.12 -19.43
CA ARG A 46 -10.45 -13.44 -20.71
C ARG A 46 -9.29 -13.52 -21.69
N GLY A 47 -8.10 -13.89 -21.22
CA GLY A 47 -6.91 -13.99 -22.04
C GLY A 47 -6.79 -15.33 -22.78
N PRO A 48 -5.66 -15.57 -23.46
CA PRO A 48 -5.38 -16.83 -24.14
C PRO A 48 -5.11 -17.96 -23.15
N LEU A 49 -6.17 -18.54 -22.58
CA LEU A 49 -6.11 -19.51 -21.48
C LEU A 49 -5.15 -20.67 -21.77
N ALA A 50 -5.20 -21.28 -22.95
CA ALA A 50 -4.29 -22.37 -23.33
C ALA A 50 -2.81 -21.97 -23.25
N THR A 51 -2.48 -20.73 -23.62
CA THR A 51 -1.12 -20.19 -23.52
C THR A 51 -0.72 -19.96 -22.06
N TYR A 52 -1.63 -19.45 -21.23
CA TYR A 52 -1.37 -19.28 -19.80
C TYR A 52 -1.17 -20.62 -19.11
N GLU A 53 -2.04 -21.60 -19.35
CA GLU A 53 -1.92 -22.95 -18.79
C GLU A 53 -0.59 -23.60 -19.17
N ALA A 54 -0.18 -23.51 -20.45
CA ALA A 54 1.11 -24.05 -20.88
C ALA A 54 2.30 -23.39 -20.16
N ARG A 55 2.25 -22.08 -19.95
CA ARG A 55 3.30 -21.34 -19.22
C ARG A 55 3.29 -21.65 -17.72
N ILE A 56 2.12 -21.80 -17.12
CA ILE A 56 1.97 -22.24 -15.73
C ILE A 56 2.57 -23.63 -15.58
N ALA A 57 2.25 -24.58 -16.45
CA ALA A 57 2.82 -25.93 -16.43
C ALA A 57 4.34 -25.91 -16.54
N ALA A 58 4.90 -25.10 -17.45
CA ALA A 58 6.36 -24.94 -17.58
C ALA A 58 7.01 -24.36 -16.31
N LEU A 59 6.35 -23.40 -15.66
CA LEU A 59 6.82 -22.82 -14.40
C LEU A 59 6.74 -23.83 -13.25
N VAL A 60 5.66 -24.60 -13.17
CA VAL A 60 5.45 -25.67 -12.18
C VAL A 60 6.50 -26.77 -12.32
N ALA A 61 6.89 -27.14 -13.55
CA ALA A 61 7.94 -28.12 -13.81
C ALA A 61 9.33 -27.72 -13.25
N THR A 62 9.49 -26.46 -12.83
CA THR A 62 10.71 -25.93 -12.19
C THR A 62 10.50 -25.55 -10.72
N ASP A 63 9.38 -25.98 -10.11
CA ASP A 63 8.99 -25.68 -8.73
C ASP A 63 8.82 -24.19 -8.38
N LEU A 64 8.84 -23.30 -9.37
CA LEU A 64 8.73 -21.85 -9.18
C LEU A 64 7.32 -21.41 -8.72
N HIS A 65 6.33 -22.30 -8.72
CA HIS A 65 5.00 -22.00 -8.17
C HIS A 65 5.05 -21.75 -6.65
N TRP A 66 6.03 -22.32 -5.95
CA TRP A 66 6.34 -21.97 -4.56
C TRP A 66 6.87 -20.55 -4.42
N ALA A 67 7.67 -20.07 -5.38
CA ALA A 67 8.11 -18.68 -5.40
C ALA A 67 6.93 -17.73 -5.66
N CYS A 68 5.98 -18.12 -6.53
CA CYS A 68 4.72 -17.39 -6.70
C CYS A 68 3.90 -17.34 -5.39
N ALA A 69 3.77 -18.46 -4.67
CA ALA A 69 3.11 -18.49 -3.37
C ALA A 69 3.83 -17.60 -2.34
N ALA A 70 5.16 -17.58 -2.34
CA ALA A 70 5.95 -16.73 -1.45
C ALA A 70 5.73 -15.23 -1.73
N VAL A 71 5.56 -14.83 -3.00
CA VAL A 71 5.18 -13.45 -3.37
C VAL A 71 3.85 -13.05 -2.73
N VAL A 72 2.85 -13.94 -2.75
CA VAL A 72 1.55 -13.69 -2.13
C VAL A 72 1.67 -13.55 -0.61
N VAL A 73 2.34 -14.50 0.05
CA VAL A 73 2.53 -14.46 1.52
C VAL A 73 3.29 -13.19 1.94
N PHE A 74 4.37 -12.85 1.23
CA PHE A 74 5.15 -11.65 1.51
C PHE A 74 4.36 -10.37 1.25
N GLY A 75 3.59 -10.32 0.15
CA GLY A 75 2.71 -9.19 -0.15
C GLY A 75 1.65 -8.96 0.92
N ARG A 76 1.00 -10.02 1.42
CA ARG A 76 0.07 -9.94 2.55
C ARG A 76 0.73 -9.49 3.85
N LEU A 77 1.94 -9.97 4.13
CA LEU A 77 2.72 -9.53 5.29
C LEU A 77 3.03 -8.03 5.22
N VAL A 78 3.51 -7.56 4.07
CA VAL A 78 3.81 -6.14 3.84
C VAL A 78 2.55 -5.28 3.95
N ALA A 79 1.43 -5.73 3.39
CA ALA A 79 0.15 -5.03 3.49
C ALA A 79 -0.32 -4.92 4.95
N PHE A 80 -0.22 -6.01 5.72
CA PHE A 80 -0.54 -5.99 7.16
C PHE A 80 0.38 -5.03 7.93
N ALA A 81 1.70 -5.14 7.74
CA ALA A 81 2.68 -4.29 8.43
C ALA A 81 2.44 -2.80 8.16
N ASN A 82 2.16 -2.43 6.91
CA ASN A 82 1.83 -1.06 6.52
C ASN A 82 0.45 -0.61 7.02
N GLY A 83 -0.53 -1.52 7.08
CA GLY A 83 -1.89 -1.25 7.54
C GLY A 83 -2.03 -1.19 9.07
N TYR A 84 -1.15 -1.84 9.83
CA TYR A 84 -1.25 -1.95 11.28
C TYR A 84 -1.23 -0.60 12.01
N PRO A 85 -0.36 0.38 11.67
CA PRO A 85 -0.39 1.71 12.28
C PRO A 85 -1.75 2.42 12.16
N MET A 86 -2.57 2.10 11.16
CA MET A 86 -3.89 2.71 11.00
C MET A 86 -4.85 2.37 12.14
N ALA A 87 -4.74 1.17 12.73
CA ALA A 87 -5.53 0.78 13.91
C ALA A 87 -5.24 1.69 15.13
N HIS A 88 -4.04 2.27 15.19
CA HIS A 88 -3.60 3.18 16.24
C HIS A 88 -3.79 4.65 15.87
N LYS A 89 -3.67 4.99 14.58
CA LYS A 89 -3.71 6.36 14.07
C LYS A 89 -4.97 7.12 14.48
N GLY A 90 -6.13 6.47 14.46
CA GLY A 90 -7.41 7.09 14.87
C GLY A 90 -7.47 7.55 16.33
N ARG A 91 -6.53 7.10 17.19
CA ARG A 91 -6.42 7.50 18.60
C ARG A 91 -5.60 8.78 18.80
N ILE A 92 -4.68 9.04 17.88
CA ILE A 92 -3.68 10.10 17.97
C ILE A 92 -3.91 11.22 16.96
N VAL A 93 -4.56 10.94 15.83
CA VAL A 93 -4.87 11.92 14.78
C VAL A 93 -6.27 11.67 14.25
N LEU A 94 -7.14 12.67 14.42
CA LEU A 94 -8.54 12.59 14.02
C LEU A 94 -8.68 12.50 12.47
N PRO A 95 -9.79 11.96 11.95
CA PRO A 95 -10.02 11.83 10.50
C PRO A 95 -9.85 13.14 9.72
N PHE A 96 -10.21 14.28 10.31
CA PHE A 96 -10.19 15.61 9.68
C PHE A 96 -9.01 16.49 10.13
N SER A 97 -7.93 15.91 10.65
CA SER A 97 -6.75 16.67 11.08
C SER A 97 -5.85 17.19 9.94
N GLY A 98 -6.28 17.02 8.68
CA GLY A 98 -5.56 17.55 7.50
C GLY A 98 -4.12 17.04 7.41
N ASN A 99 -3.17 17.95 7.20
CA ASN A 99 -1.75 17.64 7.01
C ASN A 99 -1.10 16.93 8.22
N LEU A 100 -1.69 17.00 9.43
CA LEU A 100 -1.19 16.29 10.62
C LEU A 100 -1.10 14.79 10.41
N ARG A 101 -1.99 14.28 9.54
CA ARG A 101 -2.06 12.87 9.18
C ARG A 101 -0.87 12.39 8.34
N VAL A 102 0.00 13.28 7.87
CA VAL A 102 1.25 12.94 7.15
C VAL A 102 2.26 12.30 8.09
N ASN A 103 2.29 12.71 9.37
CA ASN A 103 3.30 12.25 10.33
C ASN A 103 3.21 10.74 10.55
N PRO A 104 4.27 9.99 10.23
CA PRO A 104 4.37 8.59 10.59
C PRO A 104 4.75 8.40 12.06
N PHE A 105 5.46 9.37 12.64
CA PHE A 105 5.98 9.35 14.00
C PHE A 105 5.77 10.70 14.67
N TYR A 106 5.62 10.65 16.00
CA TYR A 106 5.67 11.82 16.87
C TYR A 106 6.76 11.59 17.90
N TYR A 107 7.66 12.56 18.06
CA TYR A 107 8.78 12.48 18.98
C TYR A 107 8.56 13.42 20.18
N LYS A 108 9.31 13.23 21.26
CA LYS A 108 9.40 14.20 22.36
C LYS A 108 10.86 14.55 22.61
N ALA A 109 11.13 15.78 23.02
CA ALA A 109 12.45 16.15 23.50
C ALA A 109 12.70 15.49 24.88
N VAL A 110 13.95 15.11 25.15
CA VAL A 110 14.37 14.52 26.43
C VAL A 110 15.56 15.31 26.95
N GLY A 111 15.45 15.85 28.16
CA GLY A 111 16.51 16.63 28.79
C GLY A 111 15.99 17.55 29.88
N LYS A 112 16.90 18.11 30.68
CA LYS A 112 16.59 19.20 31.60
C LYS A 112 16.07 20.39 30.78
N ASP A 113 14.93 20.95 31.17
CA ASP A 113 14.27 22.09 30.50
C ASP A 113 13.79 21.81 29.06
N ALA A 114 13.68 20.54 28.66
CA ALA A 114 13.15 20.16 27.36
C ALA A 114 11.64 20.48 27.23
N PRO A 115 11.17 21.06 26.11
CA PRO A 115 9.75 21.32 25.90
C PRO A 115 8.92 20.02 25.92
N GLU A 116 7.77 20.03 26.59
CA GLU A 116 6.87 18.88 26.67
C GLU A 116 6.07 18.63 25.37
N ASN A 117 6.19 19.52 24.38
CA ASN A 117 5.45 19.42 23.13
C ASN A 117 5.98 18.25 22.26
N LEU A 118 5.08 17.56 21.55
CA LEU A 118 5.52 16.58 20.54
C LEU A 118 6.15 17.30 19.35
N ILE A 119 7.20 16.70 18.82
CA ILE A 119 7.90 17.11 17.62
C ILE A 119 7.36 16.26 16.46
N GLY A 120 6.79 16.95 15.46
CA GLY A 120 6.34 16.37 14.21
C GLY A 120 6.99 17.06 13.00
N LEU A 121 6.65 16.58 11.82
CA LEU A 121 7.04 17.18 10.55
C LEU A 121 6.40 18.56 10.41
N VAL A 122 7.14 19.49 9.81
CA VAL A 122 6.53 20.71 9.28
C VAL A 122 5.59 20.32 8.15
N GLU A 123 4.36 20.81 8.22
CA GLU A 123 3.25 20.34 7.39
C GLU A 123 2.75 21.35 6.37
N ASP A 124 3.06 22.62 6.53
CA ASP A 124 2.53 23.68 5.69
C ASP A 124 3.66 24.36 4.90
N GLY A 125 3.28 25.10 3.85
CA GLY A 125 4.21 25.80 2.96
C GLY A 125 5.15 24.87 2.18
N ALA A 126 6.24 25.45 1.66
CA ALA A 126 7.21 24.74 0.82
C ALA A 126 7.90 23.58 1.55
N VAL A 127 8.22 23.77 2.84
CA VAL A 127 8.82 22.71 3.68
C VAL A 127 7.82 21.56 3.88
N GLY A 128 6.55 21.85 4.11
CA GLY A 128 5.50 20.84 4.19
C GLY A 128 5.33 20.03 2.91
N ALA A 129 5.38 20.69 1.75
CA ALA A 129 5.34 20.03 0.45
C ALA A 129 6.53 19.07 0.26
N TYR A 130 7.74 19.51 0.62
CA TYR A 130 8.94 18.68 0.59
C TYR A 130 8.84 17.47 1.55
N ASN A 131 8.38 17.67 2.78
CA ASN A 131 8.18 16.59 3.75
C ASN A 131 7.16 15.55 3.25
N ARG A 132 6.04 15.99 2.66
CA ARG A 132 5.05 15.09 2.05
C ARG A 132 5.60 14.32 0.86
N ALA A 133 6.41 14.97 0.02
CA ALA A 133 7.10 14.31 -1.09
C ALA A 133 8.01 13.17 -0.56
N ASN A 134 8.80 13.43 0.49
CA ASN A 134 9.65 12.40 1.10
C ASN A 134 8.82 11.29 1.78
N ARG A 135 7.71 11.62 2.44
CA ARG A 135 6.80 10.58 2.98
C ARG A 135 6.26 9.69 1.89
N SER A 136 5.90 10.25 0.72
CA SER A 136 5.47 9.48 -0.44
C SER A 136 6.56 8.54 -0.95
N LEU A 137 7.82 8.98 -0.99
CA LEU A 137 8.97 8.14 -1.35
C LEU A 137 9.14 6.97 -0.37
N HIS A 138 9.09 7.23 0.94
CA HIS A 138 9.14 6.16 1.95
C HIS A 138 7.99 5.18 1.78
N HIS A 139 6.76 5.66 1.56
CA HIS A 139 5.61 4.79 1.28
C HIS A 139 5.83 3.92 0.04
N MET A 140 6.56 4.40 -0.98
CA MET A 140 6.92 3.56 -2.13
C MET A 140 7.80 2.41 -1.68
N ILE A 141 8.91 2.73 -1.02
CA ILE A 141 9.93 1.78 -0.57
C ILE A 141 9.30 0.70 0.33
N GLU A 142 8.47 1.12 1.28
CA GLU A 142 7.75 0.25 2.23
C GLU A 142 6.81 -0.76 1.54
N ASN A 143 6.38 -0.51 0.30
CA ASN A 143 5.35 -1.30 -0.40
C ASN A 143 5.87 -1.94 -1.70
N ASN A 144 7.13 -1.74 -2.10
CA ASN A 144 7.59 -2.15 -3.43
C ASN A 144 8.15 -3.58 -3.50
N GLY A 145 8.45 -4.21 -2.36
CA GLY A 145 9.14 -5.51 -2.34
C GLY A 145 8.40 -6.61 -3.12
N ALA A 146 7.11 -6.80 -2.82
CA ALA A 146 6.29 -7.79 -3.54
C ALA A 146 6.07 -7.43 -5.02
N VAL A 147 5.99 -6.14 -5.35
CA VAL A 147 5.84 -5.65 -6.73
C VAL A 147 7.07 -6.01 -7.56
N LEU A 148 8.28 -5.77 -7.05
CA LEU A 148 9.52 -6.11 -7.75
C LEU A 148 9.65 -7.62 -8.01
N ALA A 149 9.36 -8.45 -7.00
CA ALA A 149 9.34 -9.90 -7.17
C ALA A 149 8.28 -10.35 -8.21
N SER A 150 7.14 -9.67 -8.24
CA SER A 150 6.05 -9.97 -9.16
C SER A 150 6.39 -9.70 -10.63
N ILE A 151 7.24 -8.72 -10.92
CA ILE A 151 7.63 -8.39 -12.30
C ILE A 151 8.34 -9.59 -12.94
N PHE A 152 9.32 -10.18 -12.24
CA PHE A 152 10.12 -11.26 -12.80
C PHE A 152 9.35 -12.57 -12.96
N LEU A 153 8.67 -13.02 -11.90
CA LEU A 153 7.94 -14.29 -11.90
C LEU A 153 6.66 -14.20 -12.74
N GLY A 154 5.88 -13.14 -12.56
CA GLY A 154 4.62 -12.94 -13.27
C GLY A 154 4.81 -12.83 -14.78
N ALA A 155 5.89 -12.19 -15.25
CA ALA A 155 6.14 -12.03 -16.69
C ALA A 155 6.44 -13.34 -17.41
N ARG A 156 6.79 -14.43 -16.69
CA ARG A 156 6.94 -15.77 -17.29
C ARG A 156 5.61 -16.35 -17.76
N VAL A 157 4.50 -15.94 -17.15
CA VAL A 157 3.15 -16.43 -17.47
C VAL A 157 2.33 -15.36 -18.20
N PHE A 158 2.33 -14.14 -17.67
CA PHE A 158 1.50 -13.01 -18.08
C PHE A 158 2.36 -11.79 -18.50
N PRO A 159 3.26 -11.90 -19.50
CA PRO A 159 4.25 -10.86 -19.81
C PRO A 159 3.62 -9.51 -20.17
N TYR A 160 2.60 -9.53 -21.05
CA TYR A 160 1.94 -8.30 -21.49
C TYR A 160 1.13 -7.67 -20.36
N GLU A 161 0.42 -8.49 -19.59
CA GLU A 161 -0.45 -8.03 -18.52
C GLU A 161 0.36 -7.51 -17.34
N VAL A 162 1.50 -8.12 -17.03
CA VAL A 162 2.47 -7.60 -16.07
C VAL A 162 3.03 -6.25 -16.53
N PHE A 163 3.36 -6.09 -17.81
CA PHE A 163 3.81 -4.81 -18.36
C PHE A 163 2.74 -3.71 -18.22
N VAL A 164 1.49 -3.99 -18.60
CA VAL A 164 0.38 -3.03 -18.46
C VAL A 164 0.12 -2.71 -16.98
N THR A 165 0.16 -3.72 -16.11
CA THR A 165 -0.09 -3.54 -14.68
C THR A 165 1.02 -2.73 -14.02
N ILE A 166 2.29 -2.95 -14.37
CA ILE A 166 3.40 -2.17 -13.82
C ILE A 166 3.41 -0.72 -14.35
N ALA A 167 3.04 -0.50 -15.61
CA ALA A 167 2.85 0.86 -16.14
C ALA A 167 1.75 1.61 -15.38
N THR A 168 0.63 0.92 -15.11
CA THR A 168 -0.48 1.44 -14.30
C THR A 168 -0.05 1.73 -12.87
N TYR A 169 0.71 0.82 -12.24
CA TYR A 169 1.31 1.03 -10.94
C TYR A 169 2.21 2.27 -10.93
N GLY A 170 3.10 2.41 -11.92
CA GLY A 170 3.99 3.55 -12.08
C GLY A 170 3.24 4.88 -12.21
N LEU A 171 2.20 4.94 -13.03
CA LEU A 171 1.33 6.11 -13.13
C LEU A 171 0.68 6.44 -11.77
N GLY A 172 0.13 5.43 -11.08
CA GLY A 172 -0.40 5.59 -9.73
C GLY A 172 0.63 6.16 -8.75
N ARG A 173 1.88 5.69 -8.80
CA ARG A 173 2.98 6.20 -7.96
C ARG A 173 3.35 7.65 -8.27
N VAL A 174 3.38 8.04 -9.55
CA VAL A 174 3.63 9.43 -9.95
C VAL A 174 2.50 10.35 -9.46
N LEU A 175 1.25 9.96 -9.69
CA LEU A 175 0.08 10.71 -9.23
C LEU A 175 0.05 10.82 -7.70
N HIS A 176 0.39 9.75 -7.00
CA HIS A 176 0.52 9.74 -5.55
C HIS A 176 1.59 10.74 -5.08
N GLN A 177 2.79 10.67 -5.69
CA GLN A 177 3.93 11.52 -5.36
C GLN A 177 3.61 13.00 -5.53
N VAL A 178 3.08 13.38 -6.70
CA VAL A 178 2.72 14.76 -7.03
C VAL A 178 1.55 15.22 -6.17
N GLY A 179 0.47 14.44 -6.11
CA GLY A 179 -0.74 14.79 -5.36
C GLY A 179 -0.48 14.96 -3.87
N TYR A 180 0.48 14.22 -3.29
CA TYR A 180 0.81 14.40 -1.87
C TYR A 180 1.42 15.77 -1.60
N THR A 181 2.08 16.41 -2.56
CA THR A 181 2.67 17.75 -2.36
C THR A 181 1.62 18.85 -2.19
N TRP A 182 0.42 18.67 -2.74
CA TRP A 182 -0.67 19.66 -2.65
C TRP A 182 -1.34 19.69 -1.27
N GLY A 183 -1.24 18.61 -0.51
CA GLY A 183 -1.85 18.48 0.81
C GLY A 183 -2.29 17.06 1.10
N PHE A 184 -2.66 16.79 2.35
CA PHE A 184 -3.21 15.50 2.75
C PHE A 184 -4.55 15.24 2.04
N GLY A 185 -4.65 14.10 1.36
CA GLY A 185 -5.80 13.71 0.53
C GLY A 185 -5.54 13.77 -0.98
N GLY A 186 -4.72 14.71 -1.48
CA GLY A 186 -4.42 14.84 -2.92
C GLY A 186 -3.75 13.60 -3.52
N HIS A 187 -3.08 12.81 -2.69
CA HIS A 187 -2.42 11.55 -3.08
C HIS A 187 -3.38 10.36 -3.26
N ALA A 188 -4.67 10.47 -2.85
CA ALA A 188 -5.56 9.33 -2.71
C ALA A 188 -5.84 8.60 -4.03
N ILE A 189 -6.03 9.32 -5.14
CA ILE A 189 -6.28 8.70 -6.45
C ILE A 189 -5.08 7.85 -6.88
N GLY A 190 -3.87 8.41 -6.79
CA GLY A 190 -2.64 7.67 -7.09
C GLY A 190 -2.41 6.49 -6.15
N PHE A 191 -2.78 6.64 -4.86
CA PHE A 191 -2.74 5.55 -3.89
C PHE A 191 -3.61 4.37 -4.35
N TYR A 192 -4.87 4.61 -4.70
CA TYR A 192 -5.78 3.53 -5.08
C TYR A 192 -5.37 2.86 -6.39
N ILE A 193 -4.94 3.62 -7.40
CA ILE A 193 -4.43 3.07 -8.67
C ILE A 193 -3.23 2.16 -8.41
N ALA A 194 -2.21 2.65 -7.68
CA ALA A 194 -1.01 1.86 -7.38
C ALA A 194 -1.34 0.64 -6.49
N THR A 195 -2.22 0.81 -5.52
CA THR A 195 -2.63 -0.28 -4.62
C THR A 195 -3.34 -1.38 -5.39
N LEU A 196 -4.33 -1.03 -6.23
CA LEU A 196 -5.04 -2.01 -7.04
C LEU A 196 -4.10 -2.72 -8.03
N ALA A 197 -3.24 -1.98 -8.73
CA ALA A 197 -2.25 -2.59 -9.62
C ALA A 197 -1.31 -3.56 -8.88
N GLY A 198 -0.80 -3.19 -7.70
CA GLY A 198 0.03 -4.06 -6.87
C GLY A 198 -0.69 -5.31 -6.39
N ASN A 199 -1.95 -5.18 -5.95
CA ASN A 199 -2.77 -6.33 -5.54
C ASN A 199 -3.14 -7.23 -6.73
N THR A 200 -3.34 -6.68 -7.93
CA THR A 200 -3.54 -7.46 -9.16
C THR A 200 -2.29 -8.28 -9.49
N LEU A 201 -1.09 -7.68 -9.43
CA LEU A 201 0.17 -8.40 -9.62
C LEU A 201 0.30 -9.56 -8.65
N GLU A 202 0.04 -9.32 -7.36
CA GLU A 202 0.08 -10.37 -6.35
C GLU A 202 -0.94 -11.48 -6.64
N ALA A 203 -2.17 -11.12 -7.04
CA ALA A 203 -3.21 -12.10 -7.32
C ALA A 203 -2.96 -12.94 -8.58
N LEU A 204 -2.23 -12.43 -9.57
CA LEU A 204 -1.75 -13.26 -10.69
C LEU A 204 -0.84 -14.41 -10.18
N HIS A 205 -0.05 -14.17 -9.14
CA HIS A 205 0.79 -15.20 -8.52
C HIS A 205 -0.05 -16.19 -7.69
N LEU A 206 -1.11 -15.71 -7.04
CA LEU A 206 -2.07 -16.58 -6.37
C LEU A 206 -2.73 -17.55 -7.36
N ILE A 207 -3.14 -17.07 -8.54
CA ILE A 207 -3.69 -17.90 -9.61
C ILE A 207 -2.70 -19.01 -10.00
N ILE A 208 -1.42 -18.68 -10.23
CA ILE A 208 -0.39 -19.67 -10.58
C ILE A 208 -0.27 -20.75 -9.49
N ALA A 209 -0.21 -20.34 -8.21
CA ALA A 209 -0.11 -21.27 -7.09
C ALA A 209 -1.34 -22.19 -6.96
N LEU A 210 -2.55 -21.63 -7.09
CA LEU A 210 -3.79 -22.41 -7.04
C LEU A 210 -3.91 -23.41 -8.18
N LYS A 211 -3.51 -23.02 -9.41
CA LYS A 211 -3.44 -23.93 -10.56
C LYS A 211 -2.43 -25.06 -10.32
N ALA A 212 -1.26 -24.74 -9.80
CA ALA A 212 -0.22 -25.73 -9.49
C ALA A 212 -0.71 -26.80 -8.50
N TRP A 213 -1.56 -26.42 -7.54
CA TRP A 213 -2.14 -27.32 -6.54
C TRP A 213 -3.47 -27.96 -6.94
N GLY A 214 -3.96 -27.72 -8.16
CA GLY A 214 -5.24 -28.28 -8.64
C GLY A 214 -6.48 -27.73 -7.90
N LEU A 215 -6.37 -26.54 -7.30
CA LEU A 215 -7.46 -25.87 -6.58
C LEU A 215 -8.27 -24.91 -7.47
N MET A 216 -7.85 -24.75 -8.73
CA MET A 216 -8.50 -23.95 -9.77
C MET A 216 -8.22 -24.56 -11.15
#